data_AF-A0A379VW81-F1
#
_entry.id   AF-A0A379VW81-F1
#
_cell.length_a   1.000
_cell.length_b   1.000
_cell.length_c   1.000
_cell.angle_alpha   90.00
_cell.angle_beta   90.00
_cell.angle_gamma   90.00
#
_symmetry.space_group_name_H-M   'P 1'
#
loop_
_entity.id
_entity.type
_entity.pdbx_description
1 polymer ?
#
loop_
_entity_poly.entity_id
_entity_poly.type
_entity_poly.pdbx_seq_one_letter_code
_entity_poly.pdbx_strand_id
1 'polypeptide(L)'
;MLTIGNFDGVHRGHRALLQGLQEEGRRRGLPVVVMIFEPQPLELFATDKAPARLTRLREKLHYLAQCGVDYVLCVKFDRRFCRFDGANVYQRTAGGASWRAISCRRR
;
A
#
# COMPACT_ATOMS: atom_id res chain seq x y z
N MET A 1 2.49 13.00 1.37
CA MET A 1 1.21 12.65 0.76
C MET A 1 1.02 11.14 0.81
N LEU A 2 -0.18 10.65 1.15
CA LEU A 2 -0.45 9.22 1.34
C LEU A 2 -1.65 8.78 0.48
N THR A 3 -1.57 7.60 -0.12
CA THR A 3 -2.71 6.88 -0.69
C THR A 3 -2.74 5.43 -0.20
N ILE A 4 -3.91 4.80 -0.23
CA ILE A 4 -4.13 3.42 0.24
C ILE A 4 -4.80 2.64 -0.88
N GLY A 5 -4.33 1.42 -1.16
CA GLY A 5 -4.92 0.58 -2.20
C GLY A 5 -4.20 -0.75 -2.41
N ASN A 6 -4.73 -1.60 -3.28
CA ASN A 6 -4.13 -2.90 -3.59
C ASN A 6 -2.92 -2.76 -4.53
N PHE A 7 -3.00 -1.83 -5.50
CA PHE A 7 -1.97 -1.56 -6.50
C PHE A 7 -1.48 -2.80 -7.27
N ASP A 8 -2.30 -3.84 -7.39
CA ASP A 8 -1.93 -5.06 -8.10
C ASP A 8 -1.75 -4.75 -9.60
N GLY A 9 -0.63 -5.19 -10.18
CA GLY A 9 -0.23 -4.87 -11.56
C GLY A 9 0.17 -3.41 -11.86
N VAL A 10 -0.07 -2.43 -10.97
CA VAL A 10 0.23 -0.99 -11.16
C VAL A 10 -0.10 -0.50 -12.59
N HIS A 11 -1.32 -0.81 -13.05
CA HIS A 11 -1.82 -0.45 -14.37
C HIS A 11 -2.01 1.06 -14.56
N ARG A 12 -2.43 1.48 -15.76
CA ARG A 12 -2.51 2.90 -16.15
C ARG A 12 -3.34 3.78 -15.19
N GLY A 13 -4.42 3.23 -14.62
CA GLY A 13 -5.24 3.93 -13.62
C GLY A 13 -4.47 4.23 -12.33
N HIS A 14 -3.74 3.25 -11.80
CA HIS A 14 -2.86 3.47 -10.65
C HIS A 14 -1.76 4.49 -10.96
N ARG A 15 -1.18 4.46 -12.17
CA ARG A 15 -0.15 5.43 -12.57
C ARG A 15 -0.67 6.85 -12.60
N ALA A 16 -1.87 7.08 -13.15
CA ALA A 16 -2.51 8.38 -13.16
C ALA A 16 -2.76 8.92 -11.73
N LEU A 17 -3.25 8.05 -10.83
CA LEU A 17 -3.45 8.41 -9.42
C LEU A 17 -2.11 8.77 -8.74
N LEU A 18 -1.06 7.98 -8.97
CA LEU A 18 0.26 8.21 -8.39
C LEU A 18 0.94 9.46 -8.96
N GLN A 19 0.66 9.85 -10.21
CA GLN A 19 1.12 11.11 -10.80
C GLN A 19 0.54 12.31 -10.05
N GLY A 20 -0.79 12.36 -9.87
CA GLY A 20 -1.42 13.44 -9.09
C GLY A 20 -0.93 13.49 -7.64
N LEU A 21 -0.71 12.32 -7.02
CA LEU A 21 -0.16 12.23 -5.67
C LEU A 21 1.28 12.78 -5.59
N GLN A 22 2.09 12.54 -6.62
CA GLN A 22 3.45 13.09 -6.71
C GLN A 22 3.45 14.60 -6.88
N GLU A 23 2.61 15.14 -7.77
CA GLU A 23 2.48 16.57 -7.97
C GLU A 23 2.13 17.28 -6.66
N GLU A 24 1.16 16.74 -5.93
CA GLU A 24 0.75 17.29 -4.65
C GLU A 24 1.82 17.10 -3.56
N GLY A 25 2.54 15.98 -3.58
CA GLY A 25 3.69 15.73 -2.71
C GLY A 25 4.78 16.76 -2.90
N ARG A 26 5.16 17.03 -4.16
CA ARG A 26 6.15 18.05 -4.52
C ARG A 26 5.69 19.45 -4.11
N ARG A 27 4.43 19.81 -4.40
CA ARG A 27 3.86 21.12 -4.04
C ARG A 27 3.91 21.40 -2.54
N ARG A 28 3.78 20.36 -1.71
CA ARG A 28 3.82 20.46 -0.24
C ARG A 28 5.18 20.13 0.39
N GLY A 29 6.18 19.74 -0.39
CA GLY A 29 7.46 19.27 0.13
C GLY A 29 7.37 18.00 0.98
N LEU A 30 6.38 17.14 0.72
CA LEU A 30 6.12 15.90 1.48
C LEU A 30 6.48 14.65 0.66
N PRO A 31 6.98 13.58 1.31
CA PRO A 31 7.23 12.31 0.62
C PRO A 31 5.92 11.68 0.13
N VAL A 32 6.01 10.94 -0.97
CA VAL A 32 4.91 10.16 -1.54
C VAL A 32 4.91 8.76 -0.93
N VAL A 33 3.85 8.44 -0.21
CA VAL A 33 3.70 7.17 0.50
C VAL A 33 2.51 6.40 -0.05
N VAL A 34 2.69 5.10 -0.26
CA VAL A 34 1.61 4.18 -0.63
C VAL A 34 1.45 3.16 0.50
N MET A 35 0.24 3.03 1.03
CA MET A 35 -0.10 1.96 1.96
C MET A 35 -0.77 0.81 1.21
N ILE A 36 -0.28 -0.40 1.45
CA ILE A 36 -0.82 -1.64 0.91
C ILE A 36 -1.07 -2.66 2.03
N PHE A 37 -1.88 -3.66 1.71
CA PHE A 37 -2.15 -4.80 2.58
C PHE A 37 -1.53 -6.07 2.01
N GLU A 38 -0.81 -6.82 2.85
CA GLU A 38 -0.25 -8.12 2.48
C GLU A 38 -0.43 -9.14 3.62
N PRO A 39 -1.07 -10.31 3.39
CA PRO A 39 -1.75 -10.71 2.14
C PRO A 39 -2.93 -9.78 1.79
N GLN A 40 -3.41 -9.81 0.54
CA GLN A 40 -4.50 -8.92 0.12
C GLN A 40 -5.79 -9.28 0.90
N PRO A 41 -6.67 -8.31 1.22
CA PRO A 41 -7.87 -8.58 2.00
C PRO A 41 -8.75 -9.69 1.43
N LEU A 42 -8.87 -9.75 0.10
CA LEU A 42 -9.61 -10.80 -0.61
C LEU A 42 -9.05 -12.20 -0.36
N GLU A 43 -7.75 -12.37 -0.13
CA GLU A 43 -7.15 -13.67 0.20
C GLU A 43 -7.53 -14.15 1.60
N LEU A 44 -7.82 -13.22 2.51
CA LEU A 44 -8.32 -13.57 3.85
C LEU A 44 -9.80 -13.94 3.83
N PHE A 45 -10.61 -13.24 3.04
CA PHE A 45 -12.07 -13.45 3.01
C PHE A 45 -12.52 -14.54 2.04
N ALA A 46 -11.78 -14.73 0.94
CA ALA A 46 -12.15 -15.62 -0.15
C ALA A 46 -11.02 -16.62 -0.44
N THR A 47 -10.54 -17.34 0.57
CA THR A 47 -9.36 -18.24 0.53
C THR A 47 -9.23 -19.00 -0.80
N ASP A 48 -10.22 -19.81 -1.18
CA ASP A 48 -10.16 -20.65 -2.39
C ASP A 48 -10.67 -19.96 -3.67
N LYS A 49 -11.25 -18.76 -3.54
CA LYS A 49 -11.85 -17.99 -4.64
C LYS A 49 -11.13 -16.67 -4.89
N ALA A 50 -10.01 -16.44 -4.22
CA ALA A 50 -9.26 -15.20 -4.35
C ALA A 50 -8.73 -15.12 -5.79
N PRO A 51 -8.93 -13.97 -6.47
CA PRO A 51 -8.40 -13.80 -7.81
C PRO A 51 -6.88 -13.97 -7.80
N ALA A 52 -6.34 -14.56 -8.86
CA ALA A 52 -4.90 -14.69 -9.03
C ALA A 52 -4.27 -13.29 -9.03
N ARG A 53 -3.19 -13.13 -8.26
CA ARG A 53 -2.43 -11.88 -8.21
C ARG A 53 -1.83 -11.60 -9.58
N LEU A 54 -1.92 -10.35 -10.04
CA LEU A 54 -1.23 -9.91 -11.26
C LEU A 54 0.28 -9.82 -11.03
N THR A 55 0.71 -9.40 -9.84
CA THR A 55 2.13 -9.28 -9.49
C THR A 55 2.43 -9.81 -8.10
N ARG A 56 3.66 -10.31 -7.92
CA ARG A 56 4.17 -10.61 -6.57
C ARG A 56 4.47 -9.30 -5.83
N LEU A 57 4.53 -9.34 -4.50
CA LEU A 57 4.87 -8.17 -3.69
C LEU A 57 6.16 -7.47 -4.16
N ARG A 58 7.21 -8.24 -4.48
CA ARG A 58 8.48 -7.68 -5.00
C ARG A 58 8.31 -6.88 -6.30
N GLU A 59 7.47 -7.36 -7.22
CA GLU A 59 7.20 -6.72 -8.51
C GLU A 59 6.32 -5.50 -8.31
N LYS A 60 5.31 -5.59 -7.45
CA LYS A 60 4.49 -4.46 -7.01
C LYS A 60 5.37 -3.33 -6.45
N LEU A 61 6.29 -3.64 -5.53
CA LEU A 61 7.23 -2.67 -4.96
C LEU A 61 8.14 -2.05 -6.03
N HIS A 62 8.61 -2.85 -6.98
CA HIS A 62 9.41 -2.36 -8.11
C HIS A 62 8.64 -1.36 -8.97
N TYR A 63 7.40 -1.68 -9.34
CA TYR A 63 6.56 -0.79 -10.14
C TYR A 63 6.15 0.47 -9.40
N LEU A 64 5.87 0.39 -8.10
CA LEU A 64 5.59 1.55 -7.26
C LEU A 64 6.80 2.49 -7.19
N ALA A 65 8.01 1.95 -7.03
CA ALA A 65 9.24 2.75 -7.07
C ALA A 65 9.44 3.45 -8.43
N GLN A 66 9.17 2.76 -9.55
CA GLN A 66 9.20 3.36 -10.89
C GLN A 66 8.15 4.47 -11.07
N CYS A 67 7.07 4.43 -10.30
CA CYS A 67 6.05 5.47 -10.28
C CYS A 67 6.36 6.59 -9.28
N GLY A 68 7.61 6.75 -8.82
CA GLY A 68 8.01 7.88 -7.96
C GLY A 68 7.47 7.82 -6.53
N VAL A 69 7.09 6.63 -6.06
CA VAL A 69 6.75 6.40 -4.65
C VAL A 69 8.04 6.39 -3.84
N ASP A 70 8.06 7.09 -2.71
CA ASP A 70 9.21 7.15 -1.80
C ASP A 70 9.21 6.00 -0.80
N TYR A 71 8.04 5.71 -0.23
CA TYR A 71 7.87 4.69 0.79
C TYR A 71 6.60 3.88 0.54
N VAL A 72 6.69 2.58 0.79
CA VAL A 72 5.53 1.69 0.85
C VAL A 72 5.31 1.24 2.28
N LEU A 73 4.16 1.61 2.85
CA LEU A 73 3.68 1.13 4.14
C LEU A 73 2.95 -0.19 3.91
N CYS A 74 3.64 -1.30 4.14
CA CYS A 74 3.07 -2.64 4.00
C CYS A 74 2.47 -3.07 5.34
N VAL A 75 1.15 -3.18 5.40
CA VAL A 75 0.41 -3.56 6.61
C VAL A 75 -0.02 -5.01 6.50
N LYS A 76 0.27 -5.80 7.54
CA LYS A 76 -0.23 -7.16 7.62
C LYS A 76 -1.75 -7.15 7.78
N PHE A 77 -2.46 -7.70 6.81
CA PHE A 77 -3.92 -7.85 6.89
C PHE A 77 -4.25 -9.25 7.38
N ASP A 78 -4.70 -9.35 8.63
CA ASP A 78 -5.12 -10.59 9.26
C ASP A 78 -6.42 -10.38 10.06
N ARG A 79 -6.94 -11.45 10.66
CA ARG A 79 -8.18 -11.39 11.46
C ARG A 79 -8.08 -10.43 12.64
N ARG A 80 -6.87 -10.12 13.15
CA ARG A 80 -6.70 -9.13 14.21
C ARG A 80 -6.88 -7.72 13.65
N PHE A 81 -6.36 -7.46 12.45
CA PHE A 81 -6.58 -6.19 11.75
C PHE A 81 -8.06 -5.94 11.47
N CYS A 82 -8.83 -6.96 11.04
CA CYS A 82 -10.26 -6.81 10.77
C CYS A 82 -11.11 -6.45 12.00
N ARG A 83 -10.59 -6.62 13.22
CA ARG A 83 -11.29 -6.28 14.46
C ARG A 83 -11.14 -4.82 14.85
N PHE A 84 -10.34 -4.03 14.12
CA PHE A 84 -10.25 -2.60 14.35
C PHE A 84 -11.50 -1.91 13.80
N ASP A 85 -12.11 -1.12 14.67
CA ASP A 85 -13.14 -0.14 14.33
C ASP A 85 -12.54 0.95 13.43
N GLY A 86 -13.30 1.38 12.41
CA GLY A 86 -12.82 2.34 11.40
C GLY A 86 -12.34 3.67 11.99
N ALA A 87 -12.80 4.04 13.19
CA ALA A 87 -12.38 5.24 13.91
C ALA A 87 -10.95 5.15 14.48
N ASN A 88 -10.44 3.95 14.79
CA ASN A 88 -9.17 3.76 15.50
C ASN A 88 -8.11 2.99 14.70
N VAL A 89 -8.38 2.63 13.44
CA VAL A 89 -7.47 1.83 12.62
C VAL A 89 -6.08 2.47 12.47
N TYR A 90 -6.00 3.81 12.47
CA TYR A 90 -4.77 4.59 12.32
C TYR A 90 -3.99 4.78 13.63
N GLN A 91 -4.69 4.91 14.77
CA GLN A 91 -4.03 5.12 16.06
C GLN A 91 -3.44 3.81 16.61
N ARG A 92 -4.11 2.68 16.37
CA ARG A 92 -3.68 1.35 16.84
C ARG A 92 -2.68 0.66 15.92
N THR A 93 -2.57 1.08 14.66
CA THR A 93 -1.47 0.63 13.80
C THR A 93 -0.11 1.04 14.38
N ALA A 94 -0.01 2.20 15.03
CA ALA A 94 1.22 2.65 15.69
C ALA A 94 1.63 1.84 16.94
N GLY A 95 0.70 1.13 17.60
CA GLY A 95 0.94 0.48 18.90
C GLY A 95 0.90 -1.06 18.93
N GLY A 96 0.53 -1.73 17.83
CA GLY A 96 0.44 -3.20 17.85
C GLY A 96 0.10 -3.91 16.54
N ALA A 97 0.00 -3.20 15.41
CA ALA A 97 -0.13 -3.82 14.10
C ALA A 97 1.25 -4.09 13.50
N SER A 98 1.45 -5.27 12.92
CA SER A 98 2.66 -5.60 12.17
C SER A 98 2.65 -4.87 10.82
N TRP A 99 3.15 -3.64 10.80
CA TRP A 99 3.44 -2.92 9.56
C TRP A 99 4.94 -2.77 9.36
N ARG A 100 5.34 -2.64 8.09
CA ARG A 100 6.73 -2.39 7.69
C ARG A 100 6.75 -1.24 6.70
N ALA A 101 7.53 -0.20 7.00
CA ALA A 101 7.89 0.81 6.01
C ALA A 101 9.02 0.27 5.13
N ILE A 102 8.80 0.29 3.81
CA ILE A 102 9.77 -0.14 2.80
C ILE A 102 10.19 1.09 2.00
N SER A 103 11.47 1.42 2.01
CA SER A 103 12.01 2.50 1.17
C SER A 103 12.03 2.08 -0.29
N CYS A 104 11.47 2.91 -1.17
CA CYS A 104 11.56 2.77 -2.62
C CYS A 104 12.68 3.62 -3.23
N ARG A 105 13.30 4.52 -2.44
CA ARG A 105 14.47 5.27 -2.89
C ARG A 105 15.66 4.33 -3.05
N ARG A 106 16.25 4.30 -4.25
CA ARG A 106 17.59 3.72 -4.43
C ARG A 106 18.56 4.56 -3.60
N ARG A 107 19.36 3.90 -2.76
CA ARG A 107 20.58 4.52 -2.21
C ARG A 107 21.51 4.88 -3.35
#